data_AF-A0A175JTN0-F1
#
_entry.id   AF-A0A175JTN0-F1
#
_cell.length_a   1.000
_cell.length_b   1.000
_cell.length_c   1.000
_cell.angle_alpha   90.00
_cell.angle_beta   90.00
_cell.angle_gamma   90.00
#
_symmetry.space_group_name_H-M   'P 1'
#
loop_
_entity.id
_entity.type
_entity.pdbx_description
1 polymer ?
#
loop_
_entity_poly.entity_id
_entity_poly.type
_entity_poly.pdbx_seq_one_letter_code
_entity_poly.pdbx_strand_id
1 'polypeptide(L)'
;MVVLKFIRLIYKSTPQFKSKYIEILGCLISSNSLMVKLEVASIFPLITGNAHVVTQSIQTLVDVVCSSSDVNVKIIGIQRIKMICSRYPKVIKGSCISSLLRMLSIPSIRKDVLQLVMTSLAPRNAGEIVTALRKEIGKDDTGFVVEVLVALRKCKEVNEGVEIDDVMFEALTTPELAKEAIEYIEYRLQGEQRENTVARLIDFIEEVSDNKTLRSIIWMICEYCSHYDEVISMFKRLIVELPNKEETFIEKDIEEKETEEEKKDNGIIESKTVVLADGTYGSVIETFDKQTEKNKFFQKVGLRTMIEQMDSLVISSLAIGIAKICSKVTGKEGNCIRAKGIQILLELYYYV
;
A
#
# COMPACT_ATOMS: atom_id res chain seq x y z
N MET A 1 -32.37 1.12 -30.79
CA MET A 1 -32.66 1.01 -29.33
C MET A 1 -34.00 0.35 -29.02
N VAL A 2 -35.13 0.79 -29.62
CA VAL A 2 -36.47 0.22 -29.35
C VAL A 2 -36.53 -1.29 -29.58
N VAL A 3 -36.02 -1.76 -30.72
CA VAL A 3 -35.98 -3.20 -31.08
C VAL A 3 -35.24 -4.04 -30.02
N LEU A 4 -34.13 -3.54 -29.47
CA LEU A 4 -33.34 -4.27 -28.46
C LEU A 4 -34.08 -4.36 -27.13
N LYS A 5 -34.74 -3.27 -26.69
CA LYS A 5 -35.58 -3.28 -25.49
C LYS A 5 -36.74 -4.26 -25.65
N PHE A 6 -37.38 -4.27 -26.82
CA PHE A 6 -38.44 -5.22 -27.13
C PHE A 6 -37.95 -6.66 -27.01
N ILE A 7 -36.86 -7.01 -27.70
CA ILE A 7 -36.26 -8.36 -27.63
C ILE A 7 -35.95 -8.76 -26.19
N ARG A 8 -35.33 -7.87 -25.39
CA ARG A 8 -34.99 -8.13 -23.98
C ARG A 8 -36.20 -8.50 -23.12
N LEU A 9 -37.36 -7.89 -23.40
CA LEU A 9 -38.59 -8.12 -22.64
C LEU A 9 -39.28 -9.42 -23.03
N ILE A 10 -39.33 -9.74 -24.33
CA ILE A 10 -40.20 -10.82 -24.82
C ILE A 10 -39.49 -12.17 -25.02
N TYR A 11 -38.15 -12.21 -25.15
CA TYR A 11 -37.45 -13.42 -25.62
C TYR A 11 -37.73 -14.68 -24.79
N LYS A 12 -38.03 -14.53 -23.49
CA LYS A 12 -38.39 -15.65 -22.61
C LYS A 12 -39.79 -16.20 -22.87
N SER A 13 -40.73 -15.31 -23.23
CA SER A 13 -42.13 -15.66 -23.50
C SER A 13 -42.33 -16.13 -24.95
N THR A 14 -41.37 -15.87 -25.84
CA THR A 14 -41.45 -16.22 -27.27
C THR A 14 -40.24 -17.04 -27.76
N PRO A 15 -39.96 -18.21 -27.16
CA PRO A 15 -38.81 -19.04 -27.54
C PRO A 15 -38.84 -19.51 -29.00
N GLN A 16 -40.03 -19.61 -29.61
CA GLN A 16 -40.23 -20.00 -31.01
C GLN A 16 -39.55 -19.06 -32.02
N PHE A 17 -39.25 -17.80 -31.64
CA PHE A 17 -38.57 -16.83 -32.51
C PHE A 17 -37.08 -16.66 -32.19
N LYS A 18 -36.49 -17.57 -31.38
CA LYS A 18 -35.10 -17.49 -30.96
C LYS A 18 -34.11 -17.32 -32.13
N SER A 19 -34.28 -18.06 -33.23
CA SER A 19 -33.42 -17.95 -34.41
C SER A 19 -33.43 -16.54 -35.01
N LYS A 20 -34.63 -15.96 -35.18
CA LYS A 20 -34.79 -14.58 -35.68
C LYS A 20 -34.14 -13.55 -34.76
N TYR A 21 -34.25 -13.71 -33.44
CA TYR A 21 -33.55 -12.82 -32.50
C TYR A 21 -32.03 -12.89 -32.65
N ILE A 22 -31.48 -14.10 -32.85
CA ILE A 22 -30.04 -14.31 -33.03
C ILE A 22 -29.56 -13.63 -34.32
N GLU A 23 -30.30 -13.78 -35.42
CA GLU A 23 -29.99 -13.10 -36.70
C GLU A 23 -29.98 -11.57 -36.54
N ILE A 24 -31.03 -11.02 -35.93
CA ILE A 24 -31.14 -9.56 -35.71
C ILE A 24 -29.98 -9.06 -34.84
N LEU A 25 -29.67 -9.76 -33.74
CA LEU A 25 -28.58 -9.37 -32.84
C LEU A 25 -27.21 -9.51 -33.50
N GLY A 26 -27.03 -10.54 -34.34
CA GLY A 26 -25.83 -10.73 -35.16
C GLY A 26 -25.60 -9.58 -36.15
N CYS A 27 -26.66 -9.04 -36.76
CA CYS A 27 -26.54 -7.85 -37.61
C CYS A 27 -26.22 -6.58 -36.79
N LEU A 28 -26.85 -6.43 -35.62
CA LEU A 28 -26.73 -5.22 -34.80
C LEU A 28 -25.41 -5.10 -34.04
N ILE A 29 -24.72 -6.21 -33.74
CA ILE A 29 -23.42 -6.17 -33.04
C ILE A 29 -22.33 -5.49 -33.89
N SER A 30 -22.48 -5.53 -35.22
CA SER A 30 -21.58 -4.89 -36.19
C SER A 30 -21.96 -3.44 -36.50
N SER A 31 -22.91 -2.85 -35.78
CA SER A 31 -23.35 -1.47 -36.01
C SER A 31 -22.29 -0.43 -35.62
N ASN A 32 -22.34 0.75 -36.26
CA ASN A 32 -21.41 1.86 -35.97
C ASN A 32 -21.69 2.55 -34.63
N SER A 33 -22.91 2.44 -34.10
CA SER A 33 -23.28 3.12 -32.85
C SER A 33 -22.78 2.35 -31.63
N LEU A 34 -21.95 3.01 -30.80
CA LEU A 34 -21.45 2.46 -29.54
C LEU A 34 -22.59 2.03 -28.60
N MET A 35 -23.65 2.82 -28.51
CA MET A 35 -24.80 2.53 -27.64
C MET A 35 -25.58 1.29 -28.10
N VAL A 36 -25.72 1.10 -29.41
CA VAL A 36 -26.34 -0.12 -29.97
C VAL A 36 -25.47 -1.33 -29.66
N LYS A 37 -24.15 -1.24 -29.87
CA LYS A 37 -23.20 -2.31 -29.54
C LYS A 37 -23.25 -2.69 -28.06
N LEU A 38 -23.26 -1.70 -27.16
CA LEU A 38 -23.35 -1.92 -25.71
C LEU A 38 -24.64 -2.65 -25.31
N GLU A 39 -25.78 -2.30 -25.91
CA GLU A 39 -27.03 -3.00 -25.62
C GLU A 39 -27.07 -4.40 -26.23
N VAL A 40 -26.68 -4.56 -27.49
CA VAL A 40 -26.64 -5.87 -28.16
C VAL A 40 -25.76 -6.84 -27.39
N ALA A 41 -24.53 -6.45 -27.08
CA ALA A 41 -23.57 -7.31 -26.39
C ALA A 41 -24.01 -7.68 -24.97
N SER A 42 -24.91 -6.90 -24.36
CA SER A 42 -25.50 -7.27 -23.06
C SER A 42 -26.66 -8.27 -23.15
N ILE A 43 -27.34 -8.35 -24.30
CA ILE A 43 -28.52 -9.19 -24.51
C ILE A 43 -28.14 -10.51 -25.20
N PHE A 44 -27.19 -10.45 -26.14
CA PHE A 44 -26.85 -11.56 -27.03
C PHE A 44 -26.38 -12.83 -26.29
N PRO A 45 -25.54 -12.74 -25.22
CA PRO A 45 -25.18 -13.89 -24.38
C PRO A 45 -26.35 -14.50 -23.61
N LEU A 46 -27.38 -13.70 -23.29
CA LEU A 46 -28.54 -14.16 -22.51
C LEU A 46 -29.49 -15.04 -23.33
N ILE A 47 -29.56 -14.80 -24.65
CA ILE A 47 -30.46 -15.53 -25.56
C ILE A 47 -29.79 -16.79 -26.10
N THR A 48 -28.53 -16.69 -26.53
CA THR A 48 -27.83 -17.80 -27.19
C THR A 48 -27.33 -18.82 -26.18
N GLY A 49 -26.65 -18.36 -25.12
CA GLY A 49 -25.84 -19.20 -24.23
C GLY A 49 -24.59 -19.80 -24.88
N ASN A 50 -24.28 -19.45 -26.14
CA ASN A 50 -23.14 -20.02 -26.85
C ASN A 50 -21.84 -19.36 -26.37
N ALA A 51 -20.86 -20.16 -25.96
CA ALA A 51 -19.57 -19.70 -25.46
C ALA A 51 -18.85 -18.72 -26.41
N HIS A 52 -18.89 -18.97 -27.73
CA HIS A 52 -18.29 -18.08 -28.72
C HIS A 52 -18.93 -16.69 -28.69
N VAL A 53 -20.27 -16.64 -28.67
CA VAL A 53 -21.05 -15.40 -28.62
C VAL A 53 -20.83 -14.66 -27.29
N VAL A 54 -20.73 -15.40 -26.18
CA VAL A 54 -20.42 -14.83 -24.86
C VAL A 54 -19.07 -14.11 -24.91
N THR A 55 -18.01 -14.77 -25.38
CA THR A 55 -16.69 -14.16 -25.45
C THR A 55 -16.63 -12.98 -26.43
N GLN A 56 -17.26 -13.11 -27.60
CA GLN A 56 -17.35 -12.01 -28.56
C GLN A 56 -18.08 -10.80 -27.96
N SER A 57 -19.17 -11.03 -27.24
CA SER A 57 -19.93 -9.96 -26.58
C SER A 57 -19.11 -9.26 -25.50
N ILE A 58 -18.31 -9.99 -24.72
CA ILE A 58 -17.40 -9.40 -23.73
C ILE A 58 -16.36 -8.53 -24.41
N GLN A 59 -15.74 -9.02 -25.50
CA GLN A 59 -14.78 -8.22 -26.27
C GLN A 59 -15.43 -6.93 -26.78
N THR A 60 -16.62 -7.03 -27.39
CA THR A 60 -17.36 -5.84 -27.85
C THR A 60 -17.70 -4.88 -26.71
N LEU A 61 -18.10 -5.38 -25.53
CA LEU A 61 -18.36 -4.51 -24.36
C LEU A 61 -17.08 -3.79 -23.92
N VAL A 62 -15.95 -4.50 -23.83
CA VAL A 62 -14.66 -3.90 -23.47
C VAL A 62 -14.27 -2.84 -24.50
N ASP A 63 -14.38 -3.13 -25.78
CA ASP A 63 -14.05 -2.18 -26.86
C ASP A 63 -14.93 -0.92 -26.81
N VAL A 64 -16.23 -1.08 -26.53
CA VAL A 64 -17.15 0.06 -26.38
C VAL A 64 -16.79 0.89 -25.15
N VAL A 65 -16.51 0.26 -24.02
CA VAL A 65 -16.13 0.94 -22.77
C VAL A 65 -14.81 1.70 -22.95
N CYS A 66 -13.81 1.11 -23.64
CA CYS A 66 -12.55 1.78 -23.93
C CYS A 66 -12.73 2.97 -24.89
N SER A 67 -13.61 2.85 -25.88
CA SER A 67 -13.86 3.90 -26.88
C SER A 67 -14.75 5.05 -26.36
N SER A 68 -15.53 4.81 -25.29
CA SER A 68 -16.43 5.80 -24.72
C SER A 68 -15.66 6.86 -23.93
N SER A 69 -16.02 8.13 -24.12
CA SER A 69 -15.56 9.24 -23.27
C SER A 69 -16.37 9.39 -21.99
N ASP A 70 -17.66 9.02 -22.02
CA ASP A 70 -18.56 9.17 -20.87
C ASP A 70 -18.27 8.11 -19.80
N VAL A 71 -17.96 8.57 -18.58
CA VAL A 71 -17.70 7.73 -17.41
C VAL A 71 -18.92 6.89 -17.03
N ASN A 72 -20.14 7.41 -17.20
CA ASN A 72 -21.37 6.67 -16.89
C ASN A 72 -21.53 5.44 -17.79
N VAL A 73 -21.20 5.59 -19.08
CA VAL A 73 -21.19 4.47 -20.03
C VAL A 73 -20.16 3.43 -19.60
N LYS A 74 -19.00 3.85 -19.08
CA LYS A 74 -17.98 2.93 -18.57
C LYS A 74 -18.45 2.18 -17.33
N ILE A 75 -19.06 2.86 -16.36
CA ILE A 75 -19.63 2.25 -15.16
C ILE A 75 -20.67 1.19 -15.56
N ILE A 76 -21.64 1.56 -16.40
CA ILE A 76 -22.69 0.64 -16.87
C ILE A 76 -22.09 -0.53 -17.64
N GLY A 77 -21.11 -0.26 -18.51
CA GLY A 77 -20.43 -1.28 -19.29
C GLY A 77 -19.69 -2.29 -18.41
N ILE A 78 -18.93 -1.83 -17.42
CA ILE A 78 -18.23 -2.69 -16.46
C ILE A 78 -19.22 -3.55 -15.65
N GLN A 79 -20.30 -2.95 -15.15
CA GLN A 79 -21.35 -3.69 -14.44
C GLN A 79 -21.94 -4.81 -15.32
N ARG A 80 -22.17 -4.54 -16.61
CA ARG A 80 -22.66 -5.55 -17.56
C ARG A 80 -21.66 -6.67 -17.80
N ILE A 81 -20.37 -6.34 -17.94
CA ILE A 81 -19.33 -7.36 -18.08
C ILE A 81 -19.28 -8.23 -16.82
N LYS A 82 -19.33 -7.63 -15.62
CA LYS A 82 -19.37 -8.35 -14.34
C LYS A 82 -20.56 -9.31 -14.23
N MET A 83 -21.76 -8.88 -14.65
CA MET A 83 -22.95 -9.74 -14.69
C MET A 83 -22.81 -10.91 -15.66
N ILE A 84 -22.15 -10.72 -16.81
CA ILE A 84 -21.92 -11.83 -17.74
C ILE A 84 -20.90 -12.80 -17.15
N CYS A 85 -19.82 -12.29 -16.54
CA CYS A 85 -18.76 -13.11 -15.97
C CYS A 85 -19.19 -13.88 -14.72
N SER A 86 -20.15 -13.38 -13.95
CA SER A 86 -20.72 -14.14 -12.82
C SER A 86 -21.52 -15.35 -13.28
N ARG A 87 -22.16 -15.26 -14.47
CA ARG A 87 -22.91 -16.37 -15.06
C ARG A 87 -22.04 -17.34 -15.85
N TYR A 88 -21.00 -16.82 -16.50
CA TYR A 88 -20.08 -17.61 -17.31
C TYR A 88 -18.64 -17.38 -16.82
N PRO A 89 -18.08 -18.25 -15.96
CA PRO A 89 -16.72 -18.09 -15.46
C PRO A 89 -15.67 -18.34 -16.55
N LYS A 90 -14.47 -17.75 -16.42
CA LYS A 90 -13.30 -17.97 -17.29
C LYS A 90 -13.49 -17.61 -18.78
N VAL A 91 -14.42 -16.70 -19.08
CA VAL A 91 -14.74 -16.25 -20.46
C VAL A 91 -13.91 -15.06 -20.96
N ILE A 92 -13.22 -14.36 -20.07
CA ILE A 92 -12.38 -13.21 -20.39
C ILE A 92 -11.07 -13.72 -21.02
N LYS A 93 -10.77 -13.25 -22.23
CA LYS A 93 -9.53 -13.55 -22.96
C LYS A 93 -8.44 -12.52 -22.66
N GLY A 94 -7.19 -12.85 -23.01
CA GLY A 94 -6.02 -11.99 -22.76
C GLY A 94 -6.14 -10.58 -23.36
N SER A 95 -6.67 -10.43 -24.57
CA SER A 95 -6.91 -9.12 -25.20
C SER A 95 -7.82 -8.20 -24.36
N CYS A 96 -8.83 -8.77 -23.71
CA CYS A 96 -9.71 -8.03 -22.81
C CYS A 96 -8.96 -7.58 -21.56
N ILE A 97 -8.07 -8.41 -21.02
CA ILE A 97 -7.32 -8.12 -19.78
C ILE A 97 -6.48 -6.85 -19.96
N SER A 98 -5.71 -6.76 -21.04
CA SER A 98 -4.89 -5.57 -21.33
C SER A 98 -5.73 -4.29 -21.41
N SER A 99 -6.86 -4.36 -22.10
CA SER A 99 -7.81 -3.24 -22.20
C SER A 99 -8.44 -2.87 -20.86
N LEU A 100 -8.77 -3.86 -20.03
CA LEU A 100 -9.31 -3.64 -18.69
C LEU A 100 -8.28 -2.99 -17.77
N LEU A 101 -7.04 -3.49 -17.76
CA LEU A 101 -5.94 -2.96 -16.95
C LEU A 101 -5.68 -1.47 -17.21
N ARG A 102 -5.78 -1.01 -18.47
CA ARG A 102 -5.65 0.42 -18.81
C ARG A 102 -6.68 1.32 -18.11
N MET A 103 -7.82 0.76 -17.70
CA MET A 103 -8.91 1.49 -17.05
C MET A 103 -8.80 1.57 -15.53
N LEU A 104 -7.80 0.93 -14.92
CA LEU A 104 -7.49 1.09 -13.49
C LEU A 104 -7.19 2.56 -13.12
N SER A 105 -6.75 3.34 -14.11
CA SER A 105 -6.58 4.79 -13.99
C SER A 105 -7.85 5.58 -13.68
N ILE A 106 -9.05 5.02 -13.88
CA ILE A 106 -10.33 5.70 -13.71
C ILE A 106 -10.91 5.39 -12.32
N PRO A 107 -10.93 6.36 -11.38
CA PRO A 107 -11.29 6.09 -9.98
C PRO A 107 -12.68 5.48 -9.78
N SER A 108 -13.67 5.88 -10.58
CA SER A 108 -15.06 5.42 -10.44
C SER A 108 -15.28 3.93 -10.77
N ILE A 109 -14.36 3.29 -11.49
CA ILE A 109 -14.51 1.89 -11.94
C ILE A 109 -13.33 0.98 -11.54
N ARG A 110 -12.22 1.54 -11.05
CA ARG A 110 -10.98 0.79 -10.81
C ARG A 110 -11.15 -0.43 -9.89
N LYS A 111 -12.00 -0.35 -8.85
CA LYS A 111 -12.29 -1.48 -7.95
C LYS A 111 -13.00 -2.63 -8.67
N ASP A 112 -14.04 -2.31 -9.44
CA ASP A 112 -14.77 -3.32 -10.22
C ASP A 112 -13.89 -3.93 -11.32
N VAL A 113 -13.06 -3.11 -11.96
CA VAL A 113 -12.09 -3.56 -12.97
C VAL A 113 -11.06 -4.51 -12.35
N LEU A 114 -10.48 -4.14 -11.20
CA LEU A 114 -9.53 -4.97 -10.46
C LEU A 114 -10.14 -6.33 -10.13
N GLN A 115 -11.34 -6.35 -9.53
CA GLN A 115 -12.05 -7.59 -9.21
C GLN A 115 -12.26 -8.48 -10.45
N LEU A 116 -12.62 -7.87 -11.58
CA LEU A 116 -12.88 -8.57 -12.83
C LEU A 116 -11.63 -9.20 -13.44
N VAL A 117 -10.51 -8.46 -13.44
CA VAL A 117 -9.20 -8.94 -13.89
C VAL A 117 -8.73 -10.09 -12.98
N MET A 118 -8.85 -9.93 -11.67
CA MET A 118 -8.43 -10.96 -10.71
C MET A 118 -9.25 -12.25 -10.80
N THR A 119 -10.51 -12.18 -11.21
CA THR A 119 -11.34 -13.38 -11.51
C THR A 119 -10.81 -14.18 -12.70
N SER A 120 -10.03 -13.54 -13.57
CA SER A 120 -9.44 -14.12 -14.77
C SER A 120 -7.95 -14.40 -14.64
N LEU A 121 -7.42 -14.34 -13.41
CA LEU A 121 -6.02 -14.58 -13.11
C LEU A 121 -5.61 -16.00 -13.49
N ALA A 122 -4.50 -16.11 -14.23
CA ALA A 122 -3.88 -17.36 -14.63
C ALA A 122 -2.35 -17.16 -14.73
N PRO A 123 -1.53 -18.22 -14.63
CA PRO A 123 -0.07 -18.06 -14.64
C PRO A 123 0.46 -17.29 -15.87
N ARG A 124 -0.17 -17.53 -17.03
CA ARG A 124 0.17 -16.90 -18.32
C ARG A 124 -0.08 -15.38 -18.40
N ASN A 125 -0.96 -14.82 -17.56
CA ASN A 125 -1.29 -13.39 -17.58
C ASN A 125 -0.85 -12.64 -16.32
N ALA A 126 -0.39 -13.37 -15.29
CA ALA A 126 0.02 -12.79 -14.01
C ALA A 126 1.09 -11.69 -14.17
N GLY A 127 2.08 -11.87 -15.04
CA GLY A 127 3.12 -10.88 -15.28
C GLY A 127 2.60 -9.53 -15.82
N GLU A 128 1.67 -9.58 -16.78
CA GLU A 128 1.03 -8.36 -17.33
C GLU A 128 0.21 -7.64 -16.24
N ILE A 129 -0.55 -8.42 -15.45
CA ILE A 129 -1.36 -7.89 -14.36
C ILE A 129 -0.48 -7.20 -13.33
N VAL A 130 0.60 -7.85 -12.87
CA VAL A 130 1.52 -7.27 -11.88
C VAL A 130 2.15 -5.98 -12.40
N THR A 131 2.57 -5.96 -13.66
CA THR A 131 3.17 -4.76 -14.26
C THR A 131 2.20 -3.58 -14.27
N ALA A 132 0.91 -3.82 -14.49
CA ALA A 132 -0.11 -2.78 -14.41
C ALA A 132 -0.39 -2.36 -12.96
N LEU A 133 -0.51 -3.32 -12.03
CA LEU A 133 -0.79 -3.06 -10.62
C LEU A 133 0.32 -2.26 -9.93
N ARG A 134 1.59 -2.50 -10.26
CA ARG A 134 2.72 -1.73 -9.74
C ARG A 134 2.57 -0.22 -9.96
N LYS A 135 1.96 0.18 -11.08
CA LYS A 135 1.75 1.60 -11.43
C LYS A 135 0.63 2.26 -10.61
N GLU A 136 -0.18 1.48 -9.91
CA GLU A 136 -1.33 1.97 -9.15
C GLU A 136 -0.98 2.27 -7.69
N ILE A 137 0.22 1.91 -7.22
CA ILE A 137 0.63 1.96 -5.81
C ILE A 137 0.93 3.39 -5.36
N GLY A 138 1.56 4.19 -6.24
CA GLY A 138 1.86 5.60 -5.95
C GLY A 138 0.67 6.55 -6.09
N LYS A 139 -0.57 6.09 -5.93
CA LYS A 139 -1.79 6.91 -6.08
C LYS A 139 -2.43 7.20 -4.72
N ASP A 140 -3.05 8.37 -4.60
CA ASP A 140 -3.63 8.92 -3.37
C ASP A 140 -4.94 8.25 -2.89
N ASP A 141 -5.04 6.92 -2.94
CA ASP A 141 -6.14 6.15 -2.32
C ASP A 141 -5.60 4.89 -1.66
N THR A 142 -5.25 5.02 -0.37
CA THR A 142 -4.69 3.93 0.43
C THR A 142 -5.63 2.73 0.48
N GLY A 143 -6.94 2.95 0.54
CA GLY A 143 -7.93 1.87 0.53
C GLY A 143 -7.92 1.06 -0.77
N PHE A 144 -7.72 1.70 -1.92
CA PHE A 144 -7.53 0.99 -3.19
C PHE A 144 -6.16 0.32 -3.27
N VAL A 145 -5.10 0.97 -2.76
CA VAL A 145 -3.75 0.39 -2.76
C VAL A 145 -3.69 -0.90 -1.93
N VAL A 146 -4.39 -0.97 -0.80
CA VAL A 146 -4.57 -2.23 -0.04
C VAL A 146 -5.14 -3.35 -0.91
N GLU A 147 -6.21 -3.08 -1.67
CA GLU A 147 -6.80 -4.06 -2.60
C GLU A 147 -5.81 -4.49 -3.69
N VAL A 148 -4.96 -3.56 -4.16
CA VAL A 148 -3.89 -3.82 -5.13
C VAL A 148 -2.80 -4.71 -4.53
N LEU A 149 -2.36 -4.48 -3.30
CA LEU A 149 -1.36 -5.33 -2.63
C LEU A 149 -1.89 -6.76 -2.43
N VAL A 150 -3.15 -6.91 -2.01
CA VAL A 150 -3.81 -8.23 -1.93
C VAL A 150 -3.85 -8.91 -3.29
N ALA A 151 -4.11 -8.16 -4.35
CA ALA A 151 -4.10 -8.69 -5.72
C ALA A 151 -2.70 -9.12 -6.18
N LEU A 152 -1.66 -8.34 -5.87
CA LEU A 152 -0.27 -8.67 -6.17
C LEU A 152 0.18 -9.96 -5.48
N ARG A 153 -0.17 -10.14 -4.20
CA ARG A 153 0.12 -11.38 -3.48
C ARG A 153 -0.49 -12.59 -4.17
N LYS A 154 -1.77 -12.52 -4.53
CA LYS A 154 -2.45 -13.59 -5.28
C LYS A 154 -1.78 -13.88 -6.63
N CYS A 155 -1.26 -12.85 -7.30
CA CYS A 155 -0.52 -13.05 -8.54
C CYS A 155 0.77 -13.85 -8.32
N LYS A 156 1.49 -13.61 -7.22
CA LYS A 156 2.68 -14.36 -6.82
C LYS A 156 2.36 -15.81 -6.46
N GLU A 157 1.26 -16.06 -5.75
CA GLU A 157 0.78 -17.42 -5.44
C GLU A 157 0.45 -18.23 -6.70
N VAL A 158 -0.13 -17.58 -7.72
CA VAL A 158 -0.47 -18.24 -8.99
C VAL A 158 0.74 -18.42 -9.90
N ASN A 159 1.72 -17.51 -9.83
CA ASN A 159 2.93 -17.58 -10.62
C ASN A 159 4.15 -17.14 -9.80
N GLU A 160 4.91 -18.13 -9.32
CA GLU A 160 6.11 -17.92 -8.52
C GLU A 160 7.19 -17.10 -9.25
N GLY A 161 7.19 -17.09 -10.59
CA GLY A 161 8.15 -16.34 -11.40
C GLY A 161 7.93 -14.82 -11.43
N VAL A 162 6.84 -14.33 -10.86
CA VAL A 162 6.58 -12.88 -10.76
C VAL A 162 7.34 -12.31 -9.57
N GLU A 163 8.08 -11.22 -9.75
CA GLU A 163 8.68 -10.50 -8.62
C GLU A 163 7.70 -9.46 -8.08
N ILE A 164 7.55 -9.35 -6.76
CA ILE A 164 6.74 -8.30 -6.10
C ILE A 164 7.41 -7.74 -4.84
N ASP A 165 8.66 -8.14 -4.58
CA ASP A 165 9.31 -7.88 -3.30
C ASP A 165 9.51 -6.38 -3.07
N ASP A 166 10.09 -5.64 -4.03
CA ASP A 166 10.38 -4.20 -3.87
C ASP A 166 9.14 -3.39 -3.49
N VAL A 167 8.01 -3.74 -4.10
CA VAL A 167 6.71 -3.11 -3.85
C VAL A 167 6.21 -3.39 -2.43
N MET A 168 6.37 -4.62 -1.97
CA MET A 168 5.93 -5.03 -0.63
C MET A 168 6.80 -4.40 0.44
N PHE A 169 8.11 -4.26 0.19
CA PHE A 169 9.01 -3.52 1.07
C PHE A 169 8.62 -2.02 1.12
N GLU A 170 8.42 -1.37 -0.03
CA GLU A 170 7.99 0.05 -0.07
C GLU A 170 6.69 0.27 0.74
N ALA A 171 5.74 -0.66 0.68
CA ALA A 171 4.49 -0.61 1.44
C ALA A 171 4.65 -0.66 2.97
N LEU A 172 5.79 -1.12 3.50
CA LEU A 172 6.09 -1.08 4.94
C LEU A 172 6.33 0.34 5.47
N THR A 173 6.71 1.30 4.62
CA THR A 173 6.88 2.70 5.03
C THR A 173 5.55 3.35 5.44
N THR A 174 4.45 2.86 4.88
CA THR A 174 3.10 3.38 5.10
C THR A 174 2.33 2.48 6.08
N PRO A 175 1.89 2.98 7.24
CA PRO A 175 1.30 2.16 8.29
C PRO A 175 -0.01 1.48 7.86
N GLU A 176 -0.77 2.10 6.97
CA GLU A 176 -2.04 1.57 6.46
C GLU A 176 -1.85 0.37 5.53
N LEU A 177 -0.71 0.27 4.86
CA LEU A 177 -0.37 -0.81 3.91
C LEU A 177 0.54 -1.88 4.53
N ALA A 178 1.20 -1.54 5.63
CA ALA A 178 2.21 -2.37 6.27
C ALA A 178 1.67 -3.75 6.68
N LYS A 179 0.40 -3.86 7.05
CA LYS A 179 -0.21 -5.13 7.45
C LYS A 179 -0.15 -6.17 6.31
N GLU A 180 -0.54 -5.78 5.10
CA GLU A 180 -0.53 -6.63 3.92
C GLU A 180 0.91 -6.95 3.48
N ALA A 181 1.84 -6.02 3.66
CA ALA A 181 3.26 -6.26 3.41
C ALA A 181 3.86 -7.28 4.40
N ILE A 182 3.59 -7.12 5.71
CA ILE A 182 4.11 -8.01 6.76
C ILE A 182 3.67 -9.45 6.51
N GLU A 183 2.39 -9.70 6.28
CA GLU A 183 1.88 -11.06 6.07
C GLU A 183 2.46 -11.70 4.79
N TYR A 184 2.77 -10.91 3.75
CA TYR A 184 3.51 -11.42 2.59
C TYR A 184 4.96 -11.79 2.93
N ILE A 185 5.65 -10.93 3.67
CA ILE A 185 7.05 -11.14 4.06
C ILE A 185 7.18 -12.34 5.01
N GLU A 186 6.26 -12.52 5.94
CA GLU A 186 6.21 -13.70 6.82
C GLU A 186 6.08 -14.99 6.00
N TYR A 187 5.18 -15.01 5.01
CA TYR A 187 5.05 -16.13 4.09
C TYR A 187 6.37 -16.39 3.33
N ARG A 188 7.07 -15.33 2.91
CA ARG A 188 8.35 -15.43 2.21
C ARG A 188 9.48 -15.98 3.09
N LEU A 189 9.52 -15.58 4.36
CA LEU A 189 10.51 -16.01 5.34
C LEU A 189 10.38 -17.49 5.72
N GLN A 190 9.19 -18.08 5.57
CA GLN A 190 8.96 -19.52 5.72
C GLN A 190 9.47 -20.35 4.53
N GLY A 191 9.76 -19.71 3.39
CA GLY A 191 10.26 -20.35 2.18
C GLY A 191 11.79 -20.44 2.10
N GLU A 192 12.29 -20.84 0.92
CA GLU A 192 13.72 -21.10 0.68
C GLU A 192 14.61 -19.85 0.65
N GLN A 193 14.05 -18.64 0.55
CA GLN A 193 14.80 -17.40 0.33
C GLN A 193 14.89 -16.52 1.58
N ARG A 194 14.75 -17.18 2.73
CA ARG A 194 14.76 -16.58 4.06
C ARG A 194 15.96 -15.66 4.29
N GLU A 195 17.17 -16.10 3.94
CA GLU A 195 18.39 -15.33 4.22
C GLU A 195 18.43 -14.01 3.45
N ASN A 196 18.05 -14.02 2.18
CA ASN A 196 17.95 -12.82 1.35
C ASN A 196 16.87 -11.87 1.89
N THR A 197 15.69 -12.38 2.23
CA THR A 197 14.61 -11.57 2.80
C THR A 197 15.01 -10.93 4.14
N VAL A 198 15.72 -11.65 5.01
CA VAL A 198 16.23 -11.09 6.27
C VAL A 198 17.27 -10.00 6.02
N ALA A 199 18.21 -10.20 5.08
CA ALA A 199 19.19 -9.17 4.73
C ALA A 199 18.49 -7.88 4.24
N ARG A 200 17.49 -8.01 3.37
CA ARG A 200 16.70 -6.85 2.91
C ARG A 200 15.92 -6.18 4.04
N LEU A 201 15.36 -6.95 4.99
CA LEU A 201 14.69 -6.39 6.17
C LEU A 201 15.64 -5.62 7.09
N ILE A 202 16.90 -6.08 7.20
CA ILE A 202 17.94 -5.41 7.97
C ILE A 202 18.23 -4.04 7.36
N ASP A 203 18.41 -3.96 6.04
CA ASP A 203 18.66 -2.69 5.35
C ASP A 203 17.44 -1.75 5.42
N PHE A 204 16.23 -2.31 5.35
CA PHE A 204 14.98 -1.54 5.30
C PHE A 204 14.50 -1.05 6.67
N ILE A 205 15.03 -1.58 7.78
CA ILE A 205 14.56 -1.22 9.12
C ILE A 205 14.63 0.30 9.37
N GLU A 206 15.60 0.96 8.73
CA GLU A 206 15.88 2.39 8.89
C GLU A 206 14.84 3.31 8.27
N GLU A 207 14.10 2.82 7.27
CA GLU A 207 13.13 3.59 6.51
C GLU A 207 11.73 3.56 7.15
N VAL A 208 11.49 2.69 8.13
CA VAL A 208 10.18 2.47 8.74
C VAL A 208 9.98 3.41 9.92
N SER A 209 8.99 4.29 9.82
CA SER A 209 8.64 5.27 10.86
C SER A 209 7.57 4.81 11.86
N ASP A 210 6.82 3.75 11.54
CA ASP A 210 5.72 3.28 12.39
C ASP A 210 6.16 2.25 13.44
N ASN A 211 5.85 2.51 14.71
CA ASN A 211 6.26 1.67 15.85
C ASN A 211 5.69 0.24 15.78
N LYS A 212 4.46 0.05 15.29
CA LYS A 212 3.83 -1.28 15.21
C LYS A 212 4.48 -2.13 14.12
N THR A 213 4.78 -1.50 13.00
CA THR A 213 5.47 -2.11 11.85
C THR A 213 6.91 -2.46 12.22
N LEU A 214 7.62 -1.52 12.86
CA LEU A 214 8.98 -1.73 13.34
C LEU A 214 9.09 -2.92 14.30
N ARG A 215 8.18 -3.03 15.27
CA ARG A 215 8.11 -4.19 16.18
C ARG A 215 7.96 -5.52 15.42
N SER A 216 7.11 -5.54 14.40
CA SER A 216 6.86 -6.74 13.61
C SER A 216 8.10 -7.13 12.81
N ILE A 217 8.81 -6.15 12.24
CA ILE A 217 10.08 -6.35 11.52
C ILE A 217 11.18 -6.86 12.45
N ILE A 218 11.36 -6.24 13.63
CA ILE A 218 12.33 -6.68 14.63
C ILE A 218 12.07 -8.14 15.01
N TRP A 219 10.81 -8.50 15.27
CA TRP A 219 10.43 -9.87 15.59
C TRP A 219 10.76 -10.84 14.44
N MET A 220 10.43 -10.49 13.19
CA MET A 220 10.74 -11.31 12.02
C MET A 220 12.25 -11.53 11.85
N ILE A 221 13.07 -10.48 11.97
CA ILE A 221 14.53 -10.58 11.89
C ILE A 221 15.06 -11.51 12.98
N CYS A 222 14.61 -11.33 14.23
CA CYS A 222 15.08 -12.15 15.36
C CYS A 222 14.63 -13.60 15.27
N GLU A 223 13.46 -13.88 14.67
CA GLU A 223 12.99 -15.24 14.50
C GLU A 223 13.76 -15.98 13.40
N TYR A 224 13.91 -15.31 12.26
CA TYR A 224 14.40 -15.91 11.03
C TYR A 224 15.88 -15.61 10.73
N CYS A 225 16.64 -14.99 11.63
CA CYS A 225 18.08 -14.82 11.44
C CYS A 225 18.85 -16.16 11.43
N SER A 226 19.85 -16.25 10.54
CA SER A 226 20.90 -17.29 10.55
C SER A 226 22.21 -16.75 11.14
N HIS A 227 22.55 -15.50 10.84
CA HIS A 227 23.81 -14.84 11.23
C HIS A 227 23.59 -13.93 12.44
N TYR A 228 23.67 -14.53 13.64
CA TYR A 228 23.36 -13.84 14.89
C TYR A 228 24.27 -12.64 15.19
N ASP A 229 25.56 -12.72 14.83
CA ASP A 229 26.52 -11.65 15.14
C ASP A 229 26.29 -10.37 14.31
N GLU A 230 25.87 -10.52 13.05
CA GLU A 230 25.51 -9.40 12.17
C GLU A 230 24.27 -8.66 12.68
N VAL A 231 23.25 -9.41 13.08
CA VAL A 231 22.00 -8.87 13.63
C VAL A 231 22.25 -8.12 14.94
N ILE A 232 23.04 -8.70 15.86
CA ILE A 232 23.40 -8.03 17.11
C ILE A 232 24.24 -6.77 16.85
N SER A 233 25.16 -6.82 15.89
CA SER A 233 25.98 -5.66 15.53
C SER A 233 25.14 -4.56 14.87
N MET A 234 24.12 -4.93 14.09
CA MET A 234 23.13 -3.99 13.58
C MET A 234 22.31 -3.37 14.70
N PHE A 235 21.73 -4.16 15.62
CA PHE A 235 21.00 -3.59 16.77
C PHE A 235 21.89 -2.68 17.62
N LYS A 236 23.17 -3.05 17.80
CA LYS A 236 24.13 -2.19 18.48
C LYS A 236 24.35 -0.87 17.73
N ARG A 237 24.46 -0.88 16.40
CA ARG A 237 24.54 0.37 15.61
C ARG A 237 23.28 1.22 15.76
N LEU A 238 22.11 0.60 15.69
CA LEU A 238 20.82 1.28 15.88
C LEU A 238 20.75 1.99 17.25
N ILE A 239 21.35 1.40 18.29
CA ILE A 239 21.34 1.96 19.66
C ILE A 239 22.50 2.93 19.90
N VAL A 240 23.71 2.63 19.46
CA VAL A 240 24.92 3.45 19.71
C VAL A 240 24.89 4.76 18.92
N GLU A 241 24.14 4.83 17.82
CA GLU A 241 23.91 6.11 17.15
C GLU A 241 23.01 7.06 17.94
N LEU A 242 22.38 6.65 19.05
CA LEU A 242 21.81 7.60 20.01
C LEU A 242 22.91 8.57 20.46
N PRO A 243 22.74 9.90 20.37
CA PRO A 243 23.67 10.76 21.06
C PRO A 243 23.56 10.37 22.53
N ASN A 244 24.68 10.00 23.15
CA ASN A 244 24.79 10.14 24.59
C ASN A 244 24.22 11.52 24.90
N LYS A 245 23.17 11.60 25.73
CA LYS A 245 22.93 12.81 26.49
C LYS A 245 24.24 13.02 27.25
N GLU A 246 25.14 13.81 26.67
CA GLU A 246 26.16 14.47 27.46
C GLU A 246 25.35 15.19 28.53
N GLU A 247 25.50 14.67 29.74
CA GLU A 247 25.11 15.29 30.96
C GLU A 247 25.65 16.71 30.87
N THR A 248 24.79 17.66 30.49
CA THR A 248 25.02 19.06 30.81
C THR A 248 24.86 19.14 32.32
N PHE A 249 25.92 18.72 33.02
CA PHE A 249 26.27 19.24 34.32
C PHE A 249 26.35 20.76 34.13
N ILE A 250 25.21 21.40 34.36
CA ILE A 250 25.18 22.81 34.72
C ILE A 250 25.89 22.81 36.07
N GLU A 251 27.21 23.09 36.03
CA GLU A 251 27.93 23.57 37.19
C GLU A 251 27.15 24.79 37.69
N LYS A 252 26.32 24.54 38.71
CA LYS A 252 25.69 25.58 39.50
C LYS A 252 26.81 26.21 40.32
N ASP A 253 27.42 27.25 39.78
CA ASP A 253 28.09 28.22 40.63
C ASP A 253 27.04 28.87 41.53
N ILE A 254 27.22 28.58 42.81
CA ILE A 254 26.48 29.13 43.94
C ILE A 254 27.02 30.54 44.17
N GLU A 255 26.22 31.56 43.87
CA GLU A 255 26.15 32.74 44.74
C GLU A 255 24.69 33.01 45.08
N GLU A 256 24.37 32.71 46.35
CA GLU A 256 23.11 33.02 47.00
C GLU A 256 22.87 34.54 47.05
N LYS A 257 21.68 34.96 46.65
CA LYS A 257 20.80 35.78 47.49
C LYS A 257 19.35 35.66 46.99
N GLU A 258 18.55 35.00 47.80
CA GLU A 258 17.09 34.94 47.70
C GLU A 258 16.49 36.35 47.84
N THR A 259 15.60 36.73 46.93
CA THR A 259 14.21 37.11 47.25
C THR A 259 13.36 37.14 45.97
N GLU A 260 12.43 36.20 45.91
CA GLU A 260 11.03 36.29 45.45
C GLU A 260 10.64 36.82 44.04
N GLU A 261 10.00 35.89 43.31
CA GLU A 261 8.74 36.02 42.55
C GLU A 261 8.71 36.31 41.01
N GLU A 262 7.99 35.39 40.35
CA GLU A 262 7.19 35.48 39.12
C GLU A 262 7.81 35.38 37.71
N LYS A 263 7.60 34.18 37.13
CA LYS A 263 7.31 33.82 35.73
C LYS A 263 7.24 34.97 34.71
N LYS A 264 8.08 34.95 33.66
CA LYS A 264 7.65 35.35 32.30
C LYS A 264 8.28 34.52 31.17
N ASP A 265 7.38 34.26 30.25
CA ASP A 265 7.39 33.55 28.98
C ASP A 265 8.49 34.00 28.00
N ASN A 266 9.13 33.06 27.30
CA ASN A 266 10.12 33.32 26.26
C ASN A 266 9.46 33.28 24.87
N GLY A 267 8.80 34.39 24.49
CA GLY A 267 8.39 34.68 23.11
C GLY A 267 8.99 36.00 22.63
N ILE A 268 9.78 35.98 21.56
CA ILE A 268 10.29 37.22 20.94
C ILE A 268 9.16 37.83 20.10
N ILE A 269 8.74 39.03 20.47
CA ILE A 269 7.68 39.80 19.80
C ILE A 269 8.36 40.84 18.91
N GLU A 270 8.24 40.73 17.58
CA GLU A 270 8.56 41.82 16.64
C GLU A 270 7.28 42.48 16.14
N SER A 271 7.17 43.80 16.34
CA SER A 271 6.03 44.60 15.89
C SER A 271 6.38 45.39 14.63
N LYS A 272 5.55 45.27 13.59
CA LYS A 272 5.63 46.13 12.40
C LYS A 272 4.39 47.02 12.32
N THR A 273 4.61 48.30 12.03
CA THR A 273 3.54 49.29 11.83
C THR A 273 3.10 49.29 10.37
N VAL A 274 1.80 49.12 10.14
CA VAL A 274 1.16 49.12 8.83
C VAL A 274 0.11 50.24 8.81
N VAL A 275 0.09 51.03 7.74
CA VAL A 275 -0.90 52.10 7.54
C VAL A 275 -2.09 51.55 6.78
N LEU A 276 -3.28 51.66 7.37
CA LEU A 276 -4.52 51.19 6.77
C LEU A 276 -5.01 52.17 5.70
N ALA A 277 -5.94 51.71 4.85
CA ALA A 277 -6.44 52.49 3.70
C ALA A 277 -7.15 53.80 4.09
N ASP A 278 -7.46 54.01 5.37
CA ASP A 278 -8.03 55.25 5.91
C ASP A 278 -6.98 56.24 6.45
N GLY A 279 -5.68 55.91 6.36
CA GLY A 279 -4.57 56.77 6.80
C GLY A 279 -4.21 56.64 8.29
N THR A 280 -4.84 55.73 9.04
CA THR A 280 -4.49 55.46 10.44
C THR A 280 -3.36 54.43 10.55
N TYR A 281 -2.40 54.67 11.44
CA TYR A 281 -1.30 53.74 11.73
C TYR A 281 -1.77 52.65 12.70
N GLY A 282 -1.72 51.38 12.27
CA GLY A 282 -1.95 50.21 13.14
C GLY A 282 -0.66 49.41 13.34
N SER A 283 -0.46 48.84 14.53
CA SER A 283 0.62 47.88 14.80
C SER A 283 0.05 46.45 14.71
N VAL A 284 0.59 45.64 13.80
CA VAL A 284 0.26 44.20 13.73
C VAL A 284 1.39 43.45 14.42
N ILE A 285 1.01 42.64 15.40
CA ILE A 285 1.92 41.72 16.09
C ILE A 285 1.74 40.37 15.41
N GLU A 286 2.71 39.97 14.60
CA GLU A 286 2.76 38.62 14.04
C GLU A 286 3.59 37.74 14.97
N THR A 287 2.91 36.81 15.64
CA THR A 287 3.57 35.75 16.40
C THR A 287 4.06 34.68 15.43
N PHE A 288 5.37 34.66 15.15
CA PHE A 288 5.99 33.58 14.39
C PHE A 288 6.22 32.37 15.30
N ASP A 289 5.37 31.35 15.18
CA ASP A 289 5.66 30.03 15.73
C ASP A 289 6.81 29.39 14.93
N LYS A 290 8.02 29.41 15.50
CA LYS A 290 9.23 28.72 14.99
C LYS A 290 9.06 27.20 14.79
N GLN A 291 7.90 26.63 15.14
CA GLN A 291 7.60 25.21 14.95
C GLN A 291 7.42 24.82 13.47
N THR A 292 7.05 25.75 12.59
CA THR A 292 6.75 25.41 11.18
C THR A 292 7.96 25.37 10.25
N GLU A 293 9.04 26.10 10.55
CA GLU A 293 10.28 26.05 9.74
C GLU A 293 11.22 24.89 10.12
N LYS A 294 11.19 24.44 11.39
CA LYS A 294 11.90 23.21 11.78
C LYS A 294 11.35 21.98 11.05
N ASN A 295 10.07 21.96 10.71
CA ASN A 295 9.44 20.82 10.02
C ASN A 295 9.89 20.63 8.56
N LYS A 296 10.62 21.57 7.96
CA LYS A 296 11.15 21.41 6.58
C LYS A 296 12.62 20.98 6.54
N PHE A 297 13.34 21.03 7.66
CA PHE A 297 14.72 20.52 7.76
C PHE A 297 14.81 19.07 8.31
N PHE A 298 13.69 18.48 8.69
CA PHE A 298 13.59 17.09 9.17
C PHE A 298 13.48 16.04 8.06
N GLN A 299 13.94 16.32 6.84
CA GLN A 299 13.84 15.36 5.72
C GLN A 299 15.01 14.36 5.63
N LYS A 300 15.74 14.19 6.74
CA LYS A 300 16.59 13.02 7.03
C LYS A 300 16.47 12.69 8.52
N VAL A 301 15.27 12.27 8.92
CA VAL A 301 15.06 11.74 10.26
C VAL A 301 15.34 10.24 10.19
N GLY A 302 16.59 9.87 10.48
CA GLY A 302 16.94 8.47 10.73
C GLY A 302 16.38 7.99 12.08
N LEU A 303 16.33 6.67 12.24
CA LEU A 303 15.97 5.86 13.43
C LEU A 303 16.32 6.44 14.81
N ARG A 304 17.31 7.32 14.89
CA ARG A 304 17.79 8.03 16.07
C ARG A 304 16.68 8.77 16.84
N THR A 305 15.75 9.44 16.15
CA THR A 305 14.62 10.10 16.84
C THR A 305 13.51 9.12 17.20
N MET A 306 13.40 7.97 16.51
CA MET A 306 12.42 6.96 16.84
C MET A 306 12.74 6.30 18.17
N ILE A 307 14.02 6.11 18.53
CA ILE A 307 14.42 5.58 19.84
C ILE A 307 14.27 6.62 20.96
N GLU A 308 14.55 7.90 20.71
CA GLU A 308 14.20 8.97 21.68
C GLU A 308 12.67 9.13 21.87
N GLN A 309 11.88 8.76 20.86
CA GLN A 309 10.41 8.71 20.90
C GLN A 309 9.86 7.28 21.12
N MET A 310 10.71 6.30 21.45
CA MET A 310 10.29 4.90 21.38
C MET A 310 9.23 4.61 22.43
N ASP A 311 8.10 4.09 21.96
CA ASP A 311 7.14 3.44 22.83
C ASP A 311 7.83 2.27 23.55
N SER A 312 7.60 2.15 24.87
CA SER A 312 8.04 1.02 25.72
C SER A 312 7.84 -0.36 25.06
N LEU A 313 6.86 -0.47 24.16
CA LEU A 313 6.54 -1.67 23.40
C LEU A 313 7.59 -2.04 22.34
N VAL A 314 8.30 -1.08 21.74
CA VAL A 314 9.34 -1.39 20.76
C VAL A 314 10.63 -1.80 21.45
N ILE A 315 11.01 -1.10 22.52
CA ILE A 315 12.17 -1.44 23.36
C ILE A 315 12.01 -2.86 23.93
N SER A 316 10.83 -3.18 24.46
CA SER A 316 10.56 -4.54 24.95
C SER A 316 10.62 -5.59 23.84
N SER A 317 10.13 -5.29 22.63
CA SER A 317 10.23 -6.22 21.50
C SER A 317 11.68 -6.48 21.07
N LEU A 318 12.52 -5.46 21.11
CA LEU A 318 13.95 -5.57 20.84
C LEU A 318 14.64 -6.39 21.92
N ALA A 319 14.34 -6.13 23.19
CA ALA A 319 14.89 -6.89 24.31
C ALA A 319 14.51 -8.38 24.24
N ILE A 320 13.24 -8.69 23.92
CA ILE A 320 12.76 -10.06 23.72
C ILE A 320 13.47 -10.70 22.52
N GLY A 321 13.65 -9.96 21.42
CA GLY A 321 14.37 -10.41 20.24
C GLY A 321 15.81 -10.80 20.52
N ILE A 322 16.55 -9.94 21.23
CA ILE A 322 17.94 -10.19 21.66
C ILE A 322 18.00 -11.40 22.60
N ALA A 323 17.11 -11.46 23.60
CA ALA A 323 17.04 -12.59 24.52
C ALA A 323 16.81 -13.92 23.78
N LYS A 324 15.94 -13.91 22.76
CA LYS A 324 15.67 -15.07 21.90
C LYS A 324 16.90 -15.50 21.12
N ILE A 325 17.65 -14.55 20.54
CA ILE A 325 18.92 -14.82 19.87
C ILE A 325 19.92 -15.45 20.85
N CYS A 326 20.11 -14.84 22.03
CA CYS A 326 21.03 -15.33 23.06
C CYS A 326 20.70 -16.74 23.55
N SER A 327 19.43 -17.14 23.54
CA SER A 327 18.97 -18.49 23.87
C SER A 327 19.30 -19.51 22.77
N LYS A 328 19.20 -19.11 21.49
CA LYS A 328 19.49 -19.99 20.33
C LYS A 328 20.99 -20.30 20.16
N VAL A 329 21.88 -19.39 20.56
CA VAL A 329 23.33 -19.61 20.37
C VAL A 329 23.92 -20.47 21.48
N THR A 330 24.73 -21.48 21.14
CA THR A 330 25.45 -22.35 22.08
C THR A 330 26.95 -22.41 21.75
N GLY A 331 27.81 -22.70 22.72
CA GLY A 331 29.27 -22.77 22.52
C GLY A 331 30.04 -21.47 22.83
N LYS A 332 31.34 -21.45 22.49
CA LYS A 332 32.27 -20.34 22.82
C LYS A 332 31.92 -19.04 22.08
N GLU A 333 31.60 -19.11 20.79
CA GLU A 333 31.12 -17.97 20.01
C GLU A 333 29.78 -17.45 20.55
N GLY A 334 28.92 -18.34 21.04
CA GLY A 334 27.69 -17.99 21.72
C GLY A 334 27.89 -17.19 23.00
N ASN A 335 28.96 -17.43 23.76
CA ASN A 335 29.26 -16.63 24.95
C ASN A 335 29.64 -15.19 24.60
N CYS A 336 30.35 -14.97 23.49
CA CYS A 336 30.65 -13.62 22.99
C CYS A 336 29.37 -12.89 22.56
N ILE A 337 28.50 -13.58 21.83
CA ILE A 337 27.20 -13.05 21.38
C ILE A 337 26.29 -12.72 22.58
N ARG A 338 26.25 -13.58 23.60
CA ARG A 338 25.52 -13.30 24.85
C ARG A 338 26.07 -12.11 25.60
N ALA A 339 27.39 -11.98 25.70
CA ALA A 339 28.01 -10.82 26.33
C ALA A 339 27.64 -9.51 25.59
N LYS A 340 27.71 -9.51 24.25
CA LYS A 340 27.25 -8.38 23.42
C LYS A 340 25.76 -8.09 23.62
N GLY A 341 24.92 -9.12 23.62
CA GLY A 341 23.47 -8.97 23.82
C GLY A 341 23.11 -8.41 25.21
N ILE A 342 23.76 -8.89 26.28
CA ILE A 342 23.58 -8.37 27.64
C ILE A 342 24.03 -6.92 27.74
N GLN A 343 25.15 -6.55 27.11
CA GLN A 343 25.60 -5.16 27.05
C GLN A 343 24.53 -4.26 26.42
N ILE A 344 23.96 -4.69 25.30
CA ILE A 344 22.89 -3.93 24.62
C ILE A 344 21.64 -3.81 25.50
N LEU A 345 21.24 -4.88 26.18
CA LEU A 345 20.09 -4.87 27.10
C LEU A 345 20.32 -3.91 28.28
N LEU A 346 21.53 -3.84 28.81
CA LEU A 346 21.90 -2.88 29.85
C LEU A 346 21.83 -1.45 29.32
N GLU A 347 22.37 -1.19 28.13
CA GLU A 347 22.28 0.12 27.48
C GLU A 347 20.80 0.53 27.29
N LEU A 348 19.94 -0.36 26.79
CA LEU A 348 18.50 -0.11 26.64
C LEU A 348 17.80 0.20 27.97
N TYR A 349 18.19 -0.45 29.07
CA TYR A 349 17.64 -0.18 30.40
C TYR A 349 17.97 1.24 30.90
N TYR A 350 19.11 1.81 30.51
CA TYR A 350 19.47 3.18 30.87
C TYR A 350 18.66 4.24 30.09
N TYR A 351 18.02 3.87 28.97
CA TYR A 351 17.21 4.78 28.15
C TYR A 351 15.72 4.78 28.51
N VAL A 352 15.23 3.79 29.28
CA VAL A 352 13.86 3.71 29.82
C VAL A 352 13.82 4.36 31.19
#